data_AF-A0A1H3NRU7-F1
#
_entry.id   AF-A0A1H3NRU7-F1
#
_cell.length_a   1.000
_cell.length_b   1.000
_cell.length_c   1.000
_cell.angle_alpha   90.00
_cell.angle_beta   90.00
_cell.angle_gamma   90.00
#
_symmetry.space_group_name_H-M   'P 1'
#
loop_
_entity.id
_entity.type
_entity.pdbx_description
1 polymer ?
#
loop_
_entity_poly.entity_id
_entity_poly.type
_entity_poly.pdbx_seq_one_letter_code
_entity_poly.pdbx_strand_id
1 'polypeptide(L)'
;ADATRIPTSEGVFWLAAVRDAFSNRIVGWRCSDRCDTDLVLGALEYAIFSRDVRDGQLIHHSDRGSTYTAIRFTNRWADNGILPSMGSVGDSYDNALMENFFSTLKIELVYRNSWRTRDEAENAIFNYIDGWYNTQRIQKDLGRLSPDEYETAWHASQEAEPAAATIPTSPTGVS
;
A
#
# COMPACT_ATOMS: atom_id res chain seq x y z
N ALA A 1 7.62 -1.99 0.81
CA ALA A 1 7.62 -1.41 2.15
C ALA A 1 9.04 -0.96 2.42
N ASP A 2 9.21 0.29 2.80
CA ASP A 2 10.51 0.96 2.92
C ASP A 2 10.43 2.03 4.04
N ALA A 3 11.55 2.62 4.47
CA ALA A 3 11.58 3.65 5.49
C ALA A 3 12.29 4.93 5.03
N THR A 4 11.88 6.08 5.57
CA THR A 4 12.51 7.37 5.28
C THR A 4 12.63 8.26 6.51
N ARG A 5 13.58 9.19 6.44
CA ARG A 5 13.88 10.14 7.52
C ARG A 5 12.99 11.37 7.42
N ILE A 6 12.41 11.78 8.55
CA ILE A 6 11.56 12.97 8.69
C ILE A 6 12.20 13.91 9.71
N PRO A 7 12.61 15.13 9.31
CA PRO A 7 13.23 16.10 10.21
C PRO A 7 12.19 16.89 11.02
N THR A 8 12.47 17.12 12.30
CA THR A 8 11.79 18.09 13.16
C THR A 8 12.82 18.85 14.01
N SER A 9 12.37 19.87 14.76
CA SER A 9 13.22 20.58 15.72
C SER A 9 13.67 19.70 16.91
N GLU A 10 12.99 18.60 17.20
CA GLU A 10 13.37 17.58 18.20
C GLU A 10 14.31 16.50 17.63
N GLY A 11 14.81 16.73 16.42
CA GLY A 11 15.67 15.80 15.70
C GLY A 11 14.92 15.01 14.64
N VAL A 12 15.59 14.00 14.10
CA VAL A 12 15.08 13.21 13.00
C VAL A 12 14.44 11.93 13.54
N PHE A 13 13.28 11.57 13.00
CA PHE A 13 12.63 10.29 13.24
C PHE A 13 12.40 9.57 11.90
N TRP A 14 11.96 8.32 11.97
CA TRP A 14 11.78 7.43 10.84
C TRP A 14 10.30 7.16 10.59
N LEU A 15 9.92 7.20 9.32
CA LEU A 15 8.62 6.78 8.81
C LEU A 15 8.83 5.51 7.98
N ALA A 16 8.28 4.39 8.42
CA ALA A 16 8.15 3.17 7.62
C ALA A 16 6.76 3.14 6.97
N ALA A 17 6.67 2.71 5.72
CA ALA A 17 5.42 2.58 4.99
C ALA A 17 5.37 1.31 4.15
N VAL A 18 4.19 0.70 4.07
CA VAL A 18 3.84 -0.47 3.29
C VAL A 18 2.84 -0.04 2.22
N ARG A 19 3.15 -0.38 0.97
CA ARG A 19 2.37 0.01 -0.20
C ARG A 19 1.85 -1.22 -0.91
N ASP A 20 0.62 -1.13 -1.36
CA ASP A 20 0.03 -2.08 -2.30
C ASP A 20 0.46 -1.72 -3.73
N ALA A 21 0.96 -2.70 -4.50
CA ALA A 21 1.43 -2.47 -5.86
C ALA A 21 0.33 -2.23 -6.89
N PHE A 22 -0.92 -2.50 -6.56
CA PHE A 22 -2.06 -2.43 -7.47
C PHE A 22 -2.68 -1.06 -7.56
N SER A 23 -3.09 -0.58 -6.40
CA SER A 23 -3.85 0.63 -6.20
C SER A 23 -2.93 1.77 -5.81
N ASN A 24 -1.64 1.49 -5.63
CA ASN A 24 -0.68 2.40 -5.04
C ASN A 24 -1.04 2.86 -3.63
N ARG A 25 -2.02 2.22 -2.97
CA ARG A 25 -2.48 2.58 -1.64
C ARG A 25 -1.39 2.33 -0.60
N ILE A 26 -1.22 3.26 0.32
CA ILE A 26 -0.43 3.01 1.53
C ILE A 26 -1.34 2.29 2.51
N VAL A 27 -1.05 1.01 2.73
CA VAL A 27 -1.90 0.11 3.52
C VAL A 27 -1.46 0.05 4.98
N GLY A 28 -0.23 0.42 5.29
CA GLY A 28 0.24 0.53 6.66
C GLY A 28 1.44 1.42 6.74
N TRP A 29 1.58 2.14 7.85
CA TRP A 29 2.75 2.99 8.11
C TRP A 29 2.95 3.16 9.60
N ARG A 30 4.17 3.51 10.01
CA ARG A 30 4.51 3.76 11.40
C ARG A 30 5.64 4.76 11.51
N CYS A 31 5.64 5.51 12.59
CA CYS A 31 6.71 6.43 12.97
C CYS A 31 7.48 5.90 14.19
N SER A 32 8.79 6.12 14.24
CA SER A 32 9.64 5.77 15.39
C SER A 32 10.90 6.64 15.43
N ASP A 33 11.49 6.81 16.60
CA ASP A 33 12.79 7.48 16.76
C ASP A 33 13.94 6.62 16.22
N ARG A 34 13.72 5.31 16.08
CA ARG A 34 14.69 4.32 15.61
C ARG A 34 14.21 3.64 14.33
N CYS A 35 15.16 3.36 13.45
CA CYS A 35 14.94 2.49 12.29
C CYS A 35 15.30 1.06 12.70
N ASP A 36 14.37 0.38 13.37
CA ASP A 36 14.54 -0.97 13.89
C ASP A 36 13.41 -1.90 13.40
N THR A 37 13.50 -3.17 13.81
CA THR A 37 12.54 -4.19 13.42
C THR A 37 11.14 -3.87 13.93
N ASP A 38 11.00 -3.22 15.08
CA ASP A 38 9.70 -2.86 15.66
C ASP A 38 8.98 -1.79 14.83
N LEU A 39 9.70 -0.79 14.33
CA LEU A 39 9.16 0.19 13.38
C LEU A 39 8.56 -0.52 12.17
N VAL A 40 9.32 -1.45 11.60
CA VAL A 40 8.93 -2.16 10.39
C VAL A 40 7.77 -3.10 10.64
N LEU A 41 7.85 -3.94 11.68
CA LEU A 41 6.78 -4.88 12.05
C LEU A 41 5.49 -4.12 12.36
N GLY A 42 5.55 -3.00 13.05
CA GLY A 42 4.35 -2.20 13.33
C GLY A 42 3.68 -1.65 12.06
N ALA A 43 4.45 -1.25 11.04
CA ALA A 43 3.89 -0.84 9.76
C ALA A 43 3.27 -2.04 9.00
N LEU A 44 3.86 -3.23 9.12
CA LEU A 44 3.34 -4.48 8.55
C LEU A 44 2.06 -4.96 9.24
N GLU A 45 2.02 -4.92 10.56
CA GLU A 45 0.83 -5.24 11.36
C GLU A 45 -0.34 -4.33 10.99
N TYR A 46 -0.07 -3.02 10.85
CA TYR A 46 -1.09 -2.10 10.33
C TYR A 46 -1.52 -2.51 8.92
N ALA A 47 -0.59 -2.82 8.01
CA ALA A 47 -0.93 -3.26 6.66
C ALA A 47 -1.80 -4.54 6.60
N ILE A 48 -1.55 -5.50 7.49
CA ILE A 48 -2.35 -6.72 7.61
C ILE A 48 -3.75 -6.38 8.14
N PHE A 49 -3.82 -5.55 9.18
CA PHE A 49 -5.09 -5.14 9.79
C PHE A 49 -5.96 -4.32 8.83
N SER A 50 -5.39 -3.36 8.11
CA SER A 50 -6.13 -2.48 7.20
C SER A 50 -6.75 -3.21 6.00
N ARG A 51 -6.27 -4.42 5.71
CA ARG A 51 -6.73 -5.25 4.59
C ARG A 51 -7.70 -6.38 4.99
N ASP A 52 -8.02 -6.54 6.29
CA ASP A 52 -8.73 -7.73 6.82
C ASP A 52 -8.14 -9.04 6.27
N VAL A 53 -6.81 -9.11 6.12
CA VAL A 53 -6.14 -10.30 5.58
C VAL A 53 -6.26 -11.41 6.62
N ARG A 54 -7.18 -12.35 6.39
CA ARG A 54 -7.27 -13.59 7.15
C ARG A 54 -6.22 -14.57 6.64
N ASP A 55 -5.75 -15.46 7.52
CA ASP A 55 -4.71 -16.45 7.22
C ASP A 55 -4.87 -17.05 5.81
N GLY A 56 -3.82 -16.90 4.98
CA GLY A 56 -3.77 -17.43 3.61
C GLY A 56 -4.14 -16.46 2.48
N GLN A 57 -4.48 -15.19 2.75
CA GLN A 57 -4.86 -14.21 1.71
C GLN A 57 -3.74 -13.27 1.22
N LEU A 58 -2.48 -13.46 1.64
CA LEU A 58 -1.32 -12.82 1.01
C LEU A 58 -1.03 -13.54 -0.33
N ILE A 59 -1.91 -13.33 -1.31
CA ILE A 59 -1.86 -14.03 -2.58
C ILE A 59 -0.91 -13.29 -3.54
N HIS A 60 0.28 -13.86 -3.68
CA HIS A 60 1.09 -13.68 -4.89
C HIS A 60 0.39 -14.43 -6.04
N HIS A 61 -0.42 -13.70 -6.82
CA HIS A 61 -1.11 -14.15 -8.05
C HIS A 61 -1.75 -15.56 -8.01
N SER A 62 -3.08 -15.62 -7.91
CA SER A 62 -3.84 -16.80 -8.34
C SER A 62 -4.98 -16.37 -9.25
N ASP A 63 -4.86 -16.75 -10.52
CA ASP A 63 -5.92 -16.61 -11.51
C ASP A 63 -7.09 -17.51 -11.09
N ARG A 64 -8.19 -16.86 -10.67
CA ARG A 64 -9.56 -17.38 -10.38
C ARG A 64 -9.90 -17.55 -8.89
N GLY A 65 -10.42 -16.47 -8.29
CA GLY A 65 -11.11 -16.48 -6.99
C GLY A 65 -10.81 -15.24 -6.16
N SER A 66 -11.53 -14.16 -6.42
CA SER A 66 -11.30 -12.78 -5.97
C SER A 66 -10.92 -12.58 -4.50
N THR A 67 -9.65 -12.23 -4.25
CA THR A 67 -9.20 -11.30 -3.18
C THR A 67 -7.95 -10.61 -3.73
N TYR A 68 -7.97 -9.27 -3.84
CA TYR A 68 -6.85 -8.51 -4.35
C TYR A 68 -6.05 -7.90 -3.19
N THR A 69 -4.81 -8.34 -2.97
CA THR A 69 -3.83 -7.66 -2.11
C THR A 69 -2.43 -8.06 -2.53
N ALA A 70 -1.73 -7.17 -3.24
CA ALA A 70 -0.34 -7.38 -3.66
C ALA A 70 0.56 -6.43 -2.87
N ILE A 71 0.86 -6.81 -1.63
CA ILE A 71 1.78 -6.05 -0.78
C ILE A 71 3.21 -6.29 -1.26
N ARG A 72 3.94 -5.21 -1.52
CA ARG A 72 5.36 -5.29 -1.91
C ARG A 72 6.26 -4.90 -0.76
N PHE A 73 7.39 -5.59 -0.62
CA PHE A 73 8.46 -5.32 0.33
C PHE A 73 9.71 -4.92 -0.44
N THR A 74 10.48 -3.94 0.05
CA THR A 74 11.77 -3.61 -0.57
C THR A 74 12.90 -4.28 0.20
N ASN A 75 13.97 -4.66 -0.50
CA ASN A 75 15.14 -5.26 0.13
C ASN A 75 15.95 -4.30 1.00
N ARG A 76 15.67 -2.99 0.97
CA ARG A 76 16.41 -2.01 1.79
C ARG A 76 16.41 -2.37 3.27
N TRP A 77 15.33 -2.97 3.78
CA TRP A 77 15.29 -3.40 5.19
C TRP A 77 16.17 -4.63 5.45
N ALA A 78 16.27 -5.55 4.49
CA ALA A 78 17.18 -6.69 4.57
C ALA A 78 18.64 -6.25 4.45
N ASP A 79 18.95 -5.30 3.57
CA ASP A 79 20.28 -4.73 3.41
C ASP A 79 20.78 -4.01 4.69
N ASN A 80 19.85 -3.49 5.50
CA ASN A 80 20.16 -2.88 6.80
C ASN A 80 20.09 -3.89 7.98
N GLY A 81 19.88 -5.18 7.71
CA GLY A 81 19.81 -6.22 8.74
C GLY A 81 18.56 -6.19 9.62
N ILE A 82 17.51 -5.48 9.20
CA ILE A 82 16.31 -5.21 10.00
C ILE A 82 15.26 -6.33 9.87
N LEU A 83 15.21 -7.02 8.72
CA LEU A 83 14.36 -8.19 8.51
C LEU A 83 15.07 -9.26 7.66
N PRO A 84 14.82 -10.57 7.90
CA PRO A 84 15.28 -11.62 7.01
C PRO A 84 14.70 -11.43 5.60
N SER A 85 15.51 -11.68 4.56
CA SER A 85 15.11 -11.59 3.16
C SER A 85 13.83 -12.40 2.89
N MET A 86 12.71 -11.69 2.72
CA MET A 86 11.47 -12.26 2.21
C MET A 86 11.56 -12.30 0.68
N GLY A 87 12.09 -13.40 0.14
CA GLY A 87 11.83 -13.94 -1.21
C GLY A 87 11.92 -12.99 -2.43
N SER A 88 13.02 -13.09 -3.16
CA SER A 88 13.34 -12.41 -4.41
C SER A 88 12.47 -12.83 -5.62
N VAL A 89 11.64 -11.92 -6.13
CA VAL A 89 11.38 -11.58 -7.57
C VAL A 89 10.55 -10.29 -7.58
N GLY A 90 11.18 -9.13 -7.79
CA GLY A 90 10.48 -7.82 -7.85
C GLY A 90 11.26 -6.61 -7.35
N ASP A 91 12.43 -6.85 -6.72
CA ASP A 91 13.13 -5.91 -5.86
C ASP A 91 13.40 -4.52 -6.44
N SER A 92 13.80 -4.41 -7.71
CA SER A 92 14.09 -3.12 -8.34
C SER A 92 12.81 -2.33 -8.65
N TYR A 93 11.75 -3.01 -9.10
CA TYR A 93 10.45 -2.42 -9.37
C TYR A 93 9.77 -2.01 -8.06
N ASP A 94 9.80 -2.88 -7.05
CA ASP A 94 9.24 -2.63 -5.72
C ASP A 94 9.96 -1.46 -5.03
N ASN A 95 11.30 -1.39 -5.17
CA ASN A 95 12.09 -0.27 -4.71
C ASN A 95 11.73 1.03 -5.45
N ALA A 96 11.58 1.00 -6.77
CA ALA A 96 11.18 2.18 -7.54
C ALA A 96 9.78 2.71 -7.15
N LEU A 97 8.82 1.81 -6.88
CA LEU A 97 7.48 2.18 -6.42
C LEU A 97 7.50 2.88 -5.06
N MET A 98 8.28 2.35 -4.11
CA MET A 98 8.45 2.98 -2.79
C MET A 98 9.24 4.29 -2.86
N GLU A 99 10.31 4.34 -3.67
CA GLU A 99 11.09 5.55 -3.90
C GLU A 99 10.23 6.68 -4.49
N ASN A 100 9.34 6.36 -5.42
CA ASN A 100 8.39 7.32 -5.97
C ASN A 100 7.46 7.87 -4.88
N PHE A 101 6.86 6.98 -4.07
CA PHE A 101 6.02 7.40 -2.95
C PHE A 101 6.76 8.35 -1.99
N PHE A 102 7.95 7.97 -1.51
CA PHE A 102 8.69 8.81 -0.57
C PHE A 102 9.18 10.11 -1.19
N SER A 103 9.56 10.10 -2.47
CA SER A 103 9.92 11.33 -3.18
C SER A 103 8.74 12.29 -3.24
N THR A 104 7.57 11.76 -3.58
CA THR A 104 6.31 12.52 -3.61
C THR A 104 5.95 13.08 -2.25
N LEU A 105 5.93 12.25 -1.21
CA LEU A 105 5.66 12.65 0.17
C LEU A 105 6.64 13.75 0.64
N LYS A 106 7.93 13.63 0.31
CA LYS A 106 8.90 14.64 0.69
C LYS A 106 8.66 15.98 -0.01
N ILE A 107 8.39 15.97 -1.30
CA ILE A 107 8.15 17.19 -2.09
C ILE A 107 6.85 17.88 -1.69
N GLU A 108 5.79 17.12 -1.47
CA GLU A 108 4.45 17.64 -1.23
C GLU A 108 4.22 18.01 0.24
N LEU A 109 4.83 17.29 1.19
CA LEU A 109 4.66 17.48 2.62
C LEU A 109 5.95 17.95 3.31
N VAL A 110 6.99 17.12 3.33
CA VAL A 110 8.14 17.32 4.24
C VAL A 110 8.90 18.61 3.95
N TYR A 111 9.23 18.88 2.69
CA TYR A 111 10.01 20.07 2.31
C TYR A 111 9.24 21.37 2.39
N ARG A 112 7.91 21.31 2.53
CA ARG A 112 7.03 22.49 2.62
C ARG A 112 6.69 22.87 4.06
N ASN A 113 7.08 22.03 5.02
CA ASN A 113 6.71 22.18 6.41
C ASN A 113 7.96 22.14 7.30
N SER A 114 7.81 22.67 8.50
CA SER A 114 8.81 22.56 9.56
C SER A 114 8.06 22.36 10.86
N TRP A 115 8.31 21.24 11.52
CA TRP A 115 7.59 20.85 12.72
C TRP A 115 8.46 21.06 13.95
N ARG A 116 7.84 21.56 15.03
CA ARG A 116 8.53 21.71 16.31
C ARG A 116 8.67 20.37 16.99
N THR A 117 7.62 19.57 16.99
CA THR A 117 7.58 18.28 17.67
C THR A 117 7.43 17.12 16.69
N ARG A 118 7.78 15.91 17.15
CA ARG A 118 7.52 14.68 16.39
C ARG A 118 6.03 14.43 16.22
N ASP A 119 5.22 14.68 17.25
CA ASP A 119 3.77 14.51 17.20
C ASP A 119 3.12 15.41 16.12
N GLU A 120 3.59 16.65 15.96
CA GLU A 120 3.11 17.54 14.89
C GLU A 120 3.41 16.96 13.50
N ALA A 121 4.61 16.41 13.31
CA ALA A 121 5.01 15.80 12.05
C ALA A 121 4.24 14.50 11.78
N GLU A 122 4.03 13.66 12.80
CA GLU A 122 3.26 12.42 12.69
C GLU A 122 1.79 12.68 12.37
N ASN A 123 1.16 13.68 13.00
CA ASN A 123 -0.20 14.10 12.64
C ASN A 123 -0.29 14.63 11.20
N ALA A 124 0.73 15.36 10.74
CA ALA A 124 0.78 15.82 9.35
C ALA A 124 0.95 14.66 8.36
N ILE A 125 1.75 13.64 8.72
CA ILE A 125 1.90 12.41 7.95
C ILE A 125 0.58 11.63 7.91
N PHE A 126 -0.12 11.47 9.04
CA PHE A 126 -1.44 10.83 9.08
C PHE A 126 -2.43 11.54 8.15
N ASN A 127 -2.57 12.86 8.28
CA ASN A 127 -3.47 13.64 7.42
C ASN A 127 -3.08 13.56 5.95
N TYR A 128 -1.78 13.50 5.65
CA TYR A 128 -1.31 13.35 4.28
C TYR A 128 -1.59 11.96 3.72
N ILE A 129 -1.29 10.88 4.45
CA ILE A 129 -1.43 9.51 3.96
C ILE A 129 -2.91 9.10 3.94
N ASP A 130 -3.55 9.07 5.11
CA ASP A 130 -4.91 8.57 5.30
C ASP A 130 -5.98 9.60 4.90
N GLY A 131 -5.70 10.89 5.11
CA GLY A 131 -6.65 11.95 4.82
C GLY A 131 -6.68 12.40 3.35
N TRP A 132 -5.58 12.22 2.60
CA TRP A 132 -5.46 12.78 1.24
C TRP A 132 -4.82 11.85 0.20
N TYR A 133 -3.66 11.24 0.49
CA TYR A 133 -2.92 10.43 -0.49
C TYR A 133 -3.75 9.23 -0.94
N ASN A 134 -4.29 8.47 0.02
CA ASN A 134 -5.12 7.31 -0.27
C ASN A 134 -6.50 7.71 -0.82
N THR A 135 -7.13 8.73 -0.23
CA THR A 135 -8.55 9.04 -0.49
C THR A 135 -8.78 9.96 -1.68
N GLN A 136 -7.84 10.88 -1.97
CA GLN A 136 -8.08 12.03 -2.86
C GLN A 136 -6.98 12.27 -3.91
N ARG A 137 -5.76 11.76 -3.72
CA ARG A 137 -4.64 12.08 -4.61
C ARG A 137 -4.76 11.37 -5.96
N ILE A 138 -5.14 12.13 -6.98
CA ILE A 138 -5.27 11.66 -8.35
C ILE A 138 -3.92 11.22 -8.94
N GLN A 139 -3.87 9.98 -9.43
CA GLN A 139 -2.66 9.40 -10.05
C GLN A 139 -2.92 9.02 -11.50
N LYS A 140 -2.04 9.44 -12.42
CA LYS A 140 -2.15 9.11 -13.84
C LYS A 140 -2.12 7.61 -14.08
N ASP A 141 -1.27 6.91 -13.35
CA ASP A 141 -1.06 5.47 -13.49
C ASP A 141 -2.28 4.65 -13.02
N LEU A 142 -3.18 5.27 -12.23
CA LEU A 142 -4.46 4.68 -11.79
C LEU A 142 -5.65 5.17 -12.63
N GLY A 143 -5.42 5.61 -13.86
CA GLY A 143 -6.50 6.10 -14.72
C GLY A 143 -7.11 7.44 -14.26
N ARG A 144 -6.34 8.26 -13.53
CA ARG A 144 -6.77 9.52 -12.92
C ARG A 144 -7.78 9.33 -11.76
N LEU A 145 -7.59 8.27 -10.99
CA LEU A 145 -8.28 8.02 -9.73
C LEU A 145 -7.31 8.16 -8.55
N SER A 146 -7.86 8.37 -7.35
CA SER A 146 -7.13 8.12 -6.10
C SER A 146 -6.95 6.62 -5.87
N PRO A 147 -6.00 6.21 -5.01
CA PRO A 147 -5.87 4.81 -4.60
C PRO A 147 -7.19 4.15 -4.14
N ASP A 148 -7.95 4.83 -3.28
CA ASP A 148 -9.21 4.29 -2.75
C ASP A 148 -10.32 4.27 -3.82
N GLU A 149 -10.37 5.30 -4.69
CA GLU A 149 -11.31 5.32 -5.82
C GLU A 149 -11.01 4.19 -6.81
N TYR A 150 -9.73 3.91 -7.07
CA TYR A 150 -9.29 2.82 -7.94
C TYR A 150 -9.72 1.46 -7.40
N GLU A 151 -9.51 1.20 -6.11
CA GLU A 151 -9.97 -0.03 -5.45
C GLU A 151 -11.50 -0.15 -5.53
N THR A 152 -12.22 0.92 -5.20
CA THR A 152 -13.68 0.95 -5.25
C THR A 152 -14.22 0.65 -6.66
N ALA A 153 -13.64 1.27 -7.69
CA ALA A 153 -14.02 1.05 -9.08
C ALA A 153 -13.75 -0.38 -9.55
N TRP A 154 -12.63 -0.97 -9.12
CA TRP A 154 -12.29 -2.35 -9.44
C TRP A 154 -13.27 -3.34 -8.78
N HIS A 155 -13.56 -3.17 -7.49
CA HIS A 155 -14.53 -4.00 -6.77
C HIS A 155 -15.92 -3.94 -7.40
N ALA A 156 -16.40 -2.74 -7.75
CA ALA A 156 -17.67 -2.57 -8.43
C ALA A 156 -17.70 -3.26 -9.81
N SER A 157 -16.58 -3.29 -10.54
CA SER A 157 -16.47 -3.97 -11.84
C SER A 157 -16.54 -5.50 -11.71
N GLN A 158 -15.94 -6.05 -10.64
CA GLN A 158 -15.97 -7.48 -10.35
C GLN A 158 -17.34 -7.96 -9.87
N GLU A 159 -18.09 -7.14 -9.13
CA GLU A 159 -19.47 -7.43 -8.73
C GLU A 159 -20.47 -7.28 -9.90
N ALA A 160 -20.15 -6.42 -10.86
CA ALA A 160 -20.99 -6.15 -12.03
C ALA A 160 -20.84 -7.18 -13.15
N GLU A 161 -19.84 -8.07 -13.14
CA GLU A 161 -19.83 -9.27 -13.98
C GLU A 161 -20.82 -10.29 -13.39
N PRO A 162 -22.04 -10.45 -13.95
CA PRO A 162 -22.90 -11.53 -13.51
C PRO A 162 -22.32 -12.84 -14.04
N ALA A 163 -22.68 -13.95 -13.40
CA ALA A 163 -22.50 -15.31 -13.88
C ALA A 163 -23.06 -15.52 -15.31
N ALA A 164 -22.36 -15.05 -16.33
CA ALA A 164 -22.75 -15.15 -17.73
C ALA A 164 -22.09 -16.39 -18.35
N ALA A 165 -22.55 -17.57 -17.92
CA ALA A 165 -22.61 -18.79 -18.75
C ALA A 165 -23.32 -19.93 -17.99
N THR A 166 -24.60 -19.76 -17.63
CA THR A 166 -25.49 -20.92 -17.61
C THR A 166 -26.42 -20.77 -18.80
N ILE A 167 -26.05 -21.42 -19.90
CA ILE A 167 -26.90 -21.55 -21.09
C ILE A 167 -28.21 -22.21 -20.65
N PRO A 168 -29.39 -21.65 -20.94
CA PRO A 168 -30.65 -22.35 -20.73
C PRO A 168 -30.76 -23.44 -21.81
N THR A 169 -30.44 -24.68 -21.47
CA THR A 169 -30.85 -25.82 -22.31
C THR A 169 -32.33 -26.10 -22.07
N SER A 170 -33.19 -25.74 -23.03
CA SER A 170 -34.39 -26.49 -23.43
C SER A 170 -35.13 -25.74 -24.56
N PRO A 171 -35.95 -26.40 -25.40
CA PRO A 171 -36.13 -27.83 -25.63
C PRO A 171 -35.93 -28.21 -27.12
N THR A 172 -35.72 -29.48 -27.44
CA THR A 172 -35.94 -29.97 -28.82
C THR A 172 -36.74 -31.25 -28.74
N GLY A 173 -38.05 -31.13 -28.92
CA GLY A 173 -38.91 -32.28 -29.20
C GLY A 173 -38.81 -32.66 -30.67
N VAL A 174 -38.86 -33.98 -30.94
CA VAL A 174 -39.36 -34.75 -32.11
C VAL A 174 -39.04 -36.21 -31.69
N SER A 175 -39.92 -37.22 -31.63
CA SER A 175 -41.15 -37.56 -32.35
C SER A 175 -42.07 -38.39 -31.45
#